data_AF-A0A3M1DUV3-F1
#
_entry.id   AF-A0A3M1DUV3-F1
#
_cell.length_a   1.000
_cell.length_b   1.000
_cell.length_c   1.000
_cell.angle_alpha   90.00
_cell.angle_beta   90.00
_cell.angle_gamma   90.00
#
_symmetry.space_group_name_H-M   'P 1'
#
loop_
_entity.id
_entity.type
_entity.pdbx_description
1 polymer ?
#
loop_
_entity_poly.entity_id
_entity_poly.type
_entity_poly.pdbx_seq_one_letter_code
_entity_poly.pdbx_strand_id
1 'polypeptide(L)' 'LGFTPEIYSPYYRLVTAQTVRACRELGMRLIPWTVNEPEDMCALIRLGVDGIITDYPDRAAALQCD' A
#
# COMPACT_ATOMS: atom_id res chain seq x y z
N LEU A 1 8.94 -19.52 8.08
CA LEU A 1 9.79 -19.11 6.93
C LEU A 1 10.94 -18.27 7.50
N GLY A 2 12.18 -18.50 7.08
CA GLY A 2 13.37 -17.90 7.69
C GLY A 2 14.01 -16.77 6.88
N PHE A 3 13.22 -15.97 6.17
CA PHE A 3 13.72 -14.87 5.35
C PHE A 3 12.77 -13.67 5.38
N THR A 4 13.30 -12.49 5.09
CA THR A 4 12.51 -11.25 4.91
C THR A 4 12.26 -11.06 3.40
N PRO A 5 11.00 -11.01 2.95
CA PRO A 5 10.70 -10.75 1.54
C PRO A 5 11.02 -9.30 1.17
N GLU A 6 11.26 -9.03 -0.11
CA GLU A 6 11.44 -7.66 -0.59
C GLU A 6 10.12 -6.85 -0.54
N ILE A 7 8.99 -7.53 -0.74
CA ILE A 7 7.66 -6.92 -0.79
C ILE A 7 6.70 -7.68 0.13
N TYR A 8 5.96 -6.95 0.95
CA TYR A 8 4.77 -7.43 1.64
C TYR A 8 3.52 -6.84 0.97
N SER A 9 2.60 -7.71 0.53
CA SER A 9 1.42 -7.33 -0.26
C SER A 9 0.13 -7.86 0.38
N PRO A 10 -0.39 -7.20 1.44
CA PRO A 10 -1.59 -7.63 2.13
C PRO A 10 -2.88 -7.09 1.49
N TYR A 11 -4.03 -7.61 1.95
CA TYR A 11 -5.32 -6.98 1.70
C TYR A 11 -5.33 -5.56 2.31
N TYR A 12 -5.74 -4.56 1.53
CA TYR A 12 -5.55 -3.15 1.87
C TYR A 12 -6.19 -2.71 3.18
N ARG A 13 -7.33 -3.30 3.58
CA ARG A 13 -8.00 -2.98 4.85
C ARG A 13 -7.26 -3.46 6.09
N LEU A 14 -6.23 -4.29 5.93
CA LEU A 14 -5.33 -4.72 7.02
C LEU A 14 -4.13 -3.78 7.19
N VAL A 15 -3.97 -2.80 6.29
CA VAL A 15 -2.86 -1.85 6.36
C VAL A 15 -3.16 -0.80 7.43
N THR A 16 -2.23 -0.67 8.36
CA THR A 16 -2.26 0.34 9.43
C THR A 16 -0.91 1.06 9.49
N ALA A 17 -0.84 2.14 10.27
CA ALA A 17 0.43 2.81 10.53
C ALA A 17 1.47 1.86 11.18
N GLN A 18 1.03 0.86 11.94
CA GLN A 18 1.92 -0.16 12.50
C GLN A 18 2.46 -1.08 11.42
N THR A 19 1.62 -1.49 10.46
CA THR A 19 2.04 -2.29 9.30
C THR A 19 3.10 -1.56 8.49
N VAL A 20 2.90 -0.26 8.21
CA VAL A 20 3.89 0.57 7.50
C VAL A 20 5.22 0.63 8.25
N ARG A 21 5.19 0.91 9.56
CA ARG A 21 6.41 0.97 10.38
C ARG A 21 7.17 -0.34 10.37
N ALA A 22 6.47 -1.46 10.60
CA ALA A 22 7.09 -2.79 10.63
C ALA A 22 7.72 -3.15 9.27
N CYS A 23 7.06 -2.83 8.15
CA CYS A 23 7.64 -3.06 6.82
C CYS A 23 8.90 -2.22 6.62
N ARG A 24 8.86 -0.95 6.98
CA ARG A 24 10.02 -0.03 6.88
C ARG A 24 11.20 -0.49 7.73
N GLU A 25 10.96 -0.92 8.97
CA GLU A 25 12.00 -1.44 9.87
C GLU A 25 12.66 -2.71 9.34
N LEU A 26 11.90 -3.55 8.65
CA LEU A 26 12.38 -4.78 8.02
C LEU A 26 12.97 -4.55 6.61
N GLY A 27 12.97 -3.32 6.09
CA GLY A 27 13.42 -3.00 4.73
C GLY A 27 12.52 -3.56 3.63
N MET A 28 11.26 -3.85 3.94
CA MET A 28 10.26 -4.35 2.98
C MET A 28 9.48 -3.20 2.36
N ARG A 29 9.17 -3.32 1.07
CA ARG A 29 8.16 -2.48 0.42
C ARG A 29 6.76 -2.99 0.75
N LEU A 30 5.83 -2.09 1.07
CA LEU A 30 4.44 -2.39 1.36
C LEU A 30 3.55 -2.00 0.19
N ILE A 31 2.96 -2.99 -0.49
CA ILE A 31 2.14 -2.78 -1.70
C ILE A 31 0.82 -3.55 -1.58
N PRO A 32 -0.23 -3.00 -0.94
CA PRO A 32 -1.49 -3.70 -0.75
C PRO A 32 -2.36 -3.88 -2.00
N TRP A 33 -3.25 -4.87 -1.96
CA TRP A 33 -4.27 -5.17 -2.99
C TRP A 33 -5.67 -5.30 -2.37
N THR A 34 -6.78 -5.25 -3.12
CA THR A 34 -6.96 -4.50 -4.37
C THR A 34 -7.68 -3.21 -4.00
N VAL A 35 -7.09 -2.06 -4.31
CA VAL A 35 -7.59 -0.74 -3.90
C VAL A 35 -8.27 -0.09 -5.09
N ASN A 36 -9.59 0.02 -5.07
CA ASN A 36 -10.37 0.48 -6.23
C ASN A 36 -11.04 1.85 -6.04
N GLU A 37 -11.20 2.29 -4.80
CA GLU A 37 -11.84 3.56 -4.47
C GLU A 37 -10.78 4.68 -4.30
N PRO A 38 -10.93 5.85 -4.96
CA PRO A 38 -9.99 6.98 -4.87
C PRO A 38 -9.68 7.43 -3.43
N GLU A 39 -10.67 7.39 -2.54
CA GLU A 39 -10.51 7.77 -1.14
C GLU A 39 -9.57 6.80 -0.41
N ASP A 40 -9.73 5.49 -0.64
CA ASP A 40 -8.86 4.46 -0.08
C ASP A 40 -7.44 4.56 -0.67
N MET A 41 -7.32 4.84 -1.97
CA MET A 41 -6.04 5.08 -2.63
C MET A 41 -5.29 6.23 -1.96
N CYS A 42 -5.93 7.39 -1.80
CA CYS A 42 -5.30 8.54 -1.16
C CYS A 42 -5.02 8.30 0.33
N ALA A 43 -5.88 7.60 1.05
CA ALA A 43 -5.65 7.26 2.45
C ALA A 43 -4.37 6.41 2.60
N LEU A 44 -4.18 5.39 1.76
CA LEU A 44 -3.00 4.53 1.80
C LEU A 44 -1.73 5.26 1.35
N ILE A 45 -1.80 6.08 0.31
CA ILE A 45 -0.68 6.94 -0.14
C ILE A 45 -0.24 7.84 1.01
N ARG A 46 -1.17 8.53 1.68
CA ARG A 46 -0.86 9.39 2.84
C ARG A 46 -0.32 8.60 4.03
N LEU A 47 -0.78 7.36 4.21
CA LEU A 47 -0.28 6.45 5.25
C LEU A 47 1.18 6.01 4.99
N GLY A 48 1.65 6.12 3.75
CA GLY A 48 3.03 5.88 3.35
C GLY A 48 3.31 4.46 2.86
N VAL A 49 2.36 3.85 2.14
CA VAL A 49 2.62 2.63 1.36
C VAL A 49 3.51 2.94 0.15
N ASP A 50 4.26 1.94 -0.33
CA ASP A 50 5.19 2.10 -1.46
C ASP A 50 4.51 1.95 -2.84
N GLY A 51 3.27 1.49 -2.85
CA GLY A 51 2.44 1.37 -4.04
C GLY A 51 1.08 0.76 -3.71
N ILE A 52 0.21 0.66 -4.70
CA ILE A 52 -1.08 -0.02 -4.59
C ILE A 52 -1.30 -0.92 -5.81
N ILE A 53 -2.03 -2.00 -5.63
CA ILE A 53 -2.55 -2.83 -6.71
C ILE A 53 -4.03 -2.50 -6.88
N THR A 54 -4.44 -2.17 -8.10
CA THR A 54 -5.80 -1.72 -8.43
C THR A 54 -6.26 -2.30 -9.76
N ASP A 55 -7.57 -2.51 -9.89
CA ASP A 55 -8.20 -2.84 -11.17
C ASP A 55 -8.40 -1.60 -12.05
N TYR A 56 -8.24 -0.40 -11.49
CA TYR A 56 -8.46 0.89 -12.15
C TYR A 56 -7.18 1.75 -12.18
N PRO A 57 -6.17 1.34 -12.97
CA PRO A 57 -4.90 2.06 -13.05
C PRO A 57 -5.06 3.47 -13.66
N ASP A 58 -6.09 3.67 -14.49
CA ASP A 58 -6.48 4.97 -15.03
C ASP A 58 -6.93 5.95 -13.95
N ARG A 59 -7.73 5.49 -12.98
CA ARG A 59 -8.13 6.30 -11.82
C ARG A 59 -6.92 6.66 -10.97
N ALA A 60 -6.06 5.68 -10.68
CA ALA A 60 -4.85 5.91 -9.90
C ALA A 60 -3.89 6.90 -10.59
N ALA A 61 -3.76 6.84 -11.91
CA ALA A 61 -2.91 7.75 -12.69
C ALA A 61 -3.44 9.19 -12.73
N ALA A 62 -4.77 9.37 -12.70
CA ALA A 62 -5.41 10.69 -12.65
C ALA A 62 -5.57 11.25 -11.24
N LEU A 63 -5.28 10.44 -10.21
CA LEU A 63 -5.53 10.78 -8.82
C LEU A 63 -4.58 11.87 -8.33
N GLN A 64 -5.16 12.91 -7.74
CA GLN A 64 -4.43 13.94 -6.99
C GLN A 64 -4.81 13.82 -5.52
N CYS A 65 -3.84 13.46 -4.70
CA CYS A 65 -4.00 13.40 -3.25
C CYS A 65 -3.31 14.62 -2.65
N ASP A 66 -4.09 15.64 -2.32
CA ASP A 66 -3.60 16.83 -1.61
C ASP A 66 -3.04 16.50 -0.21
#